data_AF-A0A969ARU2-F1
#
_entry.id   AF-A0A969ARU2-F1
#
_cell.length_a   1.000
_cell.length_b   1.000
_cell.length_c   1.000
_cell.angle_alpha   90.00
_cell.angle_beta   90.00
_cell.angle_gamma   90.00
#
_symmetry.space_group_name_H-M   'P 1'
#
loop_
_entity.id
_entity.type
_entity.pdbx_description
1 polymer ?
#
loop_
_entity_poly.entity_id
_entity_poly.type
_entity_poly.pdbx_seq_one_letter_code
_entity_poly.pdbx_strand_id
1 'polypeptide(L)'
;MRRSLIEDFLAVLPQVILERQVQPFKFWFNNGLQDGIHYRTDLYYRLQMRQLEDKAKLYQLACRLSRRGADVVVTLDASHCSLWANLRNQKVAVLAFSNRVPLPSSEALLSEALRDEALREIEGDDG
;
A
#
# COMPACT_ATOMS: atom_id res chain seq x y z
N MET A 1 27.83 24.52 -3.11
CA MET A 1 27.22 23.40 -3.85
C MET A 1 26.48 22.52 -2.85
N ARG A 2 25.24 22.88 -2.48
CA ARG A 2 23.99 22.24 -2.93
C ARG A 2 24.03 20.70 -2.90
N ARG A 3 23.54 20.10 -1.81
CA ARG A 3 22.63 18.96 -1.87
C ARG A 3 21.43 19.28 -0.99
N SER A 4 20.30 19.40 -1.64
CA SER A 4 19.03 19.85 -1.10
C SER A 4 18.45 18.76 -0.20
N LEU A 5 18.01 19.11 1.00
CA LEU A 5 17.27 18.27 1.96
C LEU A 5 15.84 17.90 1.47
N ILE A 6 15.66 17.74 0.15
CA ILE A 6 14.35 17.51 -0.50
C ILE A 6 14.21 16.06 -0.99
N GLU A 7 15.26 15.24 -0.93
CA GLU A 7 15.20 13.85 -1.45
C GLU A 7 14.68 12.81 -0.43
N ASP A 8 14.55 13.14 0.86
CA ASP A 8 14.25 12.13 1.90
C ASP A 8 12.75 11.82 2.11
N PHE A 9 11.82 12.47 1.41
CA PHE A 9 10.38 12.23 1.59
C PHE A 9 9.56 12.35 0.30
N LEU A 10 10.09 11.90 -0.84
CA LEU A 10 9.21 11.52 -1.94
C LEU A 10 8.41 10.30 -1.48
N ALA A 11 7.25 10.54 -0.87
CA ALA A 11 6.31 9.49 -0.48
C ALA A 11 5.96 8.70 -1.74
N VAL A 12 6.63 7.56 -1.94
CA VAL A 12 6.40 6.68 -3.08
C VAL A 12 4.97 6.18 -2.94
N LEU A 13 4.09 6.68 -3.81
CA LEU A 13 2.71 6.24 -3.85
C LEU A 13 2.66 4.86 -4.50
N PRO A 14 1.94 3.89 -3.92
CA PRO A 14 1.78 2.58 -4.51
C PRO A 14 1.17 2.69 -5.90
N GLN A 15 1.70 1.92 -6.84
CA GLN A 15 1.13 1.85 -8.17
C GLN A 15 -0.19 1.07 -8.13
N VAL A 16 -1.19 1.56 -8.85
CA VAL A 16 -2.44 0.83 -9.12
C VAL A 16 -2.40 0.29 -10.55
N ILE A 17 -2.63 -1.01 -10.70
CA ILE A 17 -2.49 -1.76 -11.95
C ILE A 17 -3.80 -2.51 -12.22
N LEU A 18 -4.21 -2.64 -13.47
CA LEU A 18 -5.35 -3.51 -13.79
C LEU A 18 -4.88 -4.96 -13.81
N GLU A 19 -5.65 -5.88 -13.24
CA GLU A 19 -5.25 -7.29 -13.10
C GLU A 19 -4.94 -7.95 -14.45
N ARG A 20 -5.63 -7.55 -15.52
CA ARG A 20 -5.35 -7.99 -16.91
C ARG A 20 -3.96 -7.61 -17.44
N GLN A 21 -3.23 -6.71 -16.78
CA GLN A 21 -1.90 -6.24 -17.17
C GLN A 21 -0.76 -7.00 -16.48
N VAL A 22 -1.09 -7.91 -15.56
CA VAL A 22 -0.10 -8.71 -14.83
C VAL A 22 -0.18 -10.17 -15.27
N GLN A 23 0.94 -10.88 -15.18
CA GLN A 23 0.98 -12.30 -15.49
C GLN A 23 1.01 -13.09 -14.17
N PRO A 24 -0.05 -13.85 -13.83
CA PRO A 24 -0.10 -14.62 -12.60
C PRO A 24 0.83 -15.84 -12.67
N PHE A 25 1.39 -16.23 -11.54
CA PHE A 25 2.12 -17.48 -11.37
C PHE A 25 1.96 -18.01 -9.94
N LYS A 26 2.38 -19.26 -9.72
CA LYS A 26 2.42 -19.89 -8.40
C LYS A 26 3.84 -20.27 -8.06
N PHE A 27 4.19 -20.20 -6.78
CA PHE A 27 5.51 -20.60 -6.29
C PHE A 27 5.43 -21.13 -4.86
N TRP A 28 6.42 -21.91 -4.45
CA TRP A 28 6.48 -22.45 -3.09
C TRP A 28 7.27 -21.50 -2.17
N PHE A 29 6.67 -21.06 -1.07
CA PHE A 29 7.33 -20.20 -0.09
C PHE A 29 6.68 -20.32 1.29
N ASN A 30 7.51 -20.27 2.34
CA ASN A 30 7.10 -20.46 3.74
C ASN A 30 6.24 -21.72 3.95
N ASN A 31 6.69 -22.85 3.39
CA ASN A 31 6.03 -24.16 3.45
C ASN A 31 4.59 -24.18 2.88
N GLY A 32 4.29 -23.31 1.91
CA GLY A 32 3.00 -23.30 1.24
C GLY A 32 3.08 -22.79 -0.20
N LEU A 33 2.02 -23.08 -0.95
CA LEU A 33 1.85 -22.56 -2.31
C LEU A 33 1.34 -21.11 -2.22
N GLN A 34 2.07 -20.18 -2.83
CA GLN A 34 1.75 -18.76 -2.84
C GLN A 34 1.30 -18.28 -4.23
N ASP A 35 0.50 -17.22 -4.22
CA ASP A 35 0.15 -16.45 -5.41
C ASP A 35 1.20 -15.39 -5.71
N GLY A 36 1.66 -15.37 -6.95
CA GLY A 36 2.58 -14.36 -7.47
C GLY A 36 2.07 -13.71 -8.75
N ILE A 37 2.57 -12.51 -9.01
CA ILE A 37 2.37 -11.81 -10.28
C ILE A 37 3.72 -11.31 -10.81
N HIS A 38 3.87 -11.40 -12.13
CA HIS A 38 4.93 -10.72 -12.85
C HIS A 38 4.36 -9.45 -13.47
N TYR A 39 4.99 -8.33 -13.17
CA TYR A 39 4.66 -7.03 -13.75
C TYR A 39 5.95 -6.30 -14.14
N ARG A 40 6.06 -5.98 -15.43
CA ARG A 40 7.28 -5.41 -16.03
C ARG A 40 8.51 -6.31 -15.83
N THR A 41 9.40 -5.96 -14.91
CA THR A 41 10.67 -6.65 -14.60
C THR A 41 10.69 -7.28 -13.22
N ASP A 42 9.58 -7.18 -12.50
CA ASP A 42 9.50 -7.48 -11.08
C ASP A 42 8.44 -8.53 -10.80
N LEU A 43 8.78 -9.35 -9.79
CA LEU A 43 7.94 -10.42 -9.31
C LEU A 43 7.42 -10.01 -7.94
N TYR A 44 6.12 -10.19 -7.75
CA TYR A 44 5.44 -9.85 -6.51
C TYR A 44 4.71 -11.07 -5.97
N TYR A 45 4.47 -11.08 -4.67
CA TYR A 45 3.62 -12.07 -4.00
C TYR A 45 2.45 -11.40 -3.30
N ARG A 46 1.33 -12.11 -3.18
CA ARG A 46 0.12 -11.55 -2.62
C ARG A 46 0.20 -11.47 -1.10
N LEU A 47 0.06 -10.25 -0.56
CA LEU A 47 -0.11 -10.03 0.87
C LEU A 47 -1.57 -10.16 1.29
N GLN A 48 -2.48 -9.62 0.47
CA GLN A 48 -3.88 -9.52 0.82
C GLN A 48 -4.77 -9.40 -0.42
N MET A 49 -5.98 -9.94 -0.34
CA MET A 49 -7.05 -9.78 -1.32
C MET A 49 -8.30 -9.32 -0.57
N ARG A 50 -9.04 -8.37 -1.15
CA ARG A 50 -10.28 -7.81 -0.60
C ARG A 50 -11.31 -7.63 -1.73
N GLN A 51 -12.58 -7.46 -1.36
CA GLN A 51 -13.60 -7.08 -2.34
C GLN A 51 -13.33 -5.65 -2.86
N LEU A 52 -13.85 -5.33 -4.04
CA LEU A 52 -13.54 -4.06 -4.73
C LEU A 52 -13.99 -2.82 -3.93
N GLU A 53 -15.03 -2.95 -3.10
CA GLU A 53 -15.56 -1.90 -2.23
C GLU A 53 -14.51 -1.45 -1.19
N ASP A 54 -13.61 -2.33 -0.80
CA ASP A 54 -12.53 -2.05 0.15
C ASP A 54 -11.27 -1.48 -0.51
N LYS A 55 -11.29 -1.16 -1.83
CA LYS A 55 -10.11 -0.67 -2.57
C LYS A 55 -9.44 0.53 -1.93
N ALA A 56 -10.22 1.46 -1.36
CA ALA A 56 -9.68 2.65 -0.70
C ALA A 56 -8.89 2.28 0.56
N LYS A 57 -9.42 1.37 1.38
CA LYS A 57 -8.75 0.87 2.59
C LYS A 57 -7.49 0.10 2.24
N LEU A 58 -7.55 -0.73 1.19
CA LEU A 58 -6.40 -1.49 0.70
C LEU A 58 -5.31 -0.56 0.15
N TYR A 59 -5.69 0.48 -0.58
CA TYR A 59 -4.74 1.47 -1.10
C TYR A 59 -4.08 2.27 0.03
N GLN A 60 -4.83 2.71 1.04
CA GLN A 60 -4.26 3.37 2.21
C GLN A 60 -3.27 2.46 2.97
N LEU A 61 -3.55 1.17 3.07
CA LEU A 61 -2.59 0.20 3.62
C LEU A 61 -1.32 0.15 2.77
N ALA A 62 -1.45 0.08 1.45
CA ALA A 62 -0.31 0.10 0.54
C ALA A 62 0.54 1.37 0.72
N CYS A 63 -0.09 2.54 0.88
CA CYS A 63 0.62 3.79 1.16
C CYS A 63 1.40 3.71 2.48
N ARG A 64 0.80 3.17 3.55
CA ARG A 64 1.49 2.98 4.84
C ARG A 64 2.71 2.05 4.71
N LEU A 65 2.60 0.98 3.92
CA LEU A 65 3.71 0.07 3.68
C LEU A 65 4.81 0.74 2.85
N SER A 66 4.45 1.49 1.81
CA SER A 66 5.41 2.22 0.97
C SER A 66 6.18 3.28 1.76
N ARG A 67 5.51 4.02 2.65
CA ARG A 67 6.16 4.96 3.58
C ARG A 67 7.14 4.28 4.55
N ARG A 68 7.01 2.97 4.78
CA ARG A 68 7.96 2.18 5.58
C ARG A 68 9.06 1.53 4.73
N GLY A 69 9.14 1.89 3.44
CA GLY A 69 10.13 1.39 2.50
C GLY A 69 9.79 0.05 1.84
N ALA A 70 8.55 -0.45 1.99
CA ALA A 70 8.12 -1.65 1.28
C ALA A 70 7.76 -1.32 -0.17
N ASP A 71 8.30 -2.07 -1.12
CA ASP A 71 7.88 -1.99 -2.52
C ASP A 71 6.61 -2.83 -2.71
N VAL A 72 5.48 -2.12 -2.88
CA VAL A 72 4.15 -2.72 -2.99
C VAL A 72 3.34 -2.12 -4.13
N VAL A 73 2.47 -2.94 -4.70
CA VAL A 73 1.52 -2.52 -5.74
C VAL A 73 0.12 -3.03 -5.44
N VAL A 74 -0.88 -2.37 -5.99
CA VAL A 74 -2.29 -2.77 -5.91
C VAL A 74 -2.77 -3.18 -7.29
N THR A 75 -3.39 -4.36 -7.41
CA THR A 75 -4.16 -4.72 -8.61
C THR A 75 -5.65 -4.52 -8.38
N LEU A 76 -6.35 -4.14 -9.44
CA LEU A 76 -7.81 -4.06 -9.48
C LEU A 76 -8.36 -5.01 -10.54
N ASP A 77 -9.38 -5.76 -10.15
CA ASP A 77 -10.26 -6.53 -11.01
C ASP A 77 -11.70 -5.98 -10.89
N ALA A 78 -12.64 -6.48 -11.70
CA ALA A 78 -14.05 -6.13 -11.63
C ALA A 78 -14.70 -6.50 -10.28
N SER A 79 -14.17 -7.51 -9.59
CA SER A 79 -14.77 -8.08 -8.36
C SER A 79 -13.95 -7.87 -7.09
N HIS A 80 -12.65 -7.60 -7.23
CA HIS A 80 -11.73 -7.58 -6.10
C HIS A 80 -10.54 -6.66 -6.33
N CYS A 81 -9.80 -6.42 -5.25
CA CYS A 81 -8.52 -5.74 -5.27
C CYS A 81 -7.49 -6.54 -4.46
N SER A 82 -6.25 -6.53 -4.93
CA SER A 82 -5.17 -7.30 -4.30
C SER A 82 -3.96 -6.41 -4.03
N LEU A 83 -3.34 -6.61 -2.87
CA LEU A 83 -2.10 -5.96 -2.46
C LEU A 83 -0.96 -6.95 -2.63
N TRP A 84 0.09 -6.51 -3.32
CA TRP A 84 1.23 -7.32 -3.68
C TRP A 84 2.51 -6.67 -3.17
N ALA A 85 3.47 -7.48 -2.74
CA ALA A 85 4.79 -7.04 -2.31
C ALA A 85 5.88 -7.61 -3.20
N ASN A 86 6.88 -6.79 -3.54
CA ASN A 86 7.99 -7.22 -4.40
C ASN A 86 8.82 -8.30 -3.70
N LEU A 87 9.06 -9.41 -4.38
CA LEU A 87 9.84 -10.53 -3.87
C LEU A 87 11.31 -10.18 -3.59
N ARG A 88 11.88 -9.20 -4.30
CA ARG A 88 13.26 -8.73 -4.06
C ARG A 88 13.43 -8.08 -2.68
N ASN A 89 12.37 -7.46 -2.15
CA ASN A 89 12.38 -6.81 -0.83
C ASN A 89 11.32 -7.39 0.12
N GLN A 90 11.14 -8.71 0.05
CA GLN A 90 10.15 -9.44 0.85
C GLN A 90 10.33 -9.23 2.36
N LYS A 91 11.56 -9.09 2.88
CA LYS A 91 11.80 -8.92 4.32
C LYS A 91 11.20 -7.63 4.85
N VAL A 92 11.33 -6.52 4.12
CA VAL A 92 10.76 -5.24 4.53
C VAL A 92 9.23 -5.29 4.44
N ALA A 93 8.68 -5.90 3.39
CA ALA A 93 7.24 -6.10 3.27
C ALA A 93 6.68 -6.98 4.40
N VAL A 94 7.32 -8.12 4.69
CA VAL A 94 6.94 -9.02 5.78
C VAL A 94 7.03 -8.30 7.13
N LEU A 95 8.15 -7.65 7.45
CA LEU A 95 8.30 -6.92 8.71
C LEU A 95 7.27 -5.79 8.86
N ALA A 96 7.05 -5.02 7.79
CA ALA A 96 6.06 -3.93 7.79
C ALA A 96 4.62 -4.44 7.91
N PHE A 97 4.34 -5.64 7.43
CA PHE A 97 3.03 -6.31 7.50
C PHE A 97 2.81 -7.05 8.83
N SER A 98 3.85 -7.71 9.36
CA SER A 98 3.86 -8.47 10.62
C SER A 98 3.83 -7.59 11.85
N ASN A 99 4.39 -6.37 11.79
CA ASN A 99 4.13 -5.32 12.78
C ASN A 99 2.69 -4.84 12.63
N ARG A 100 1.75 -5.66 13.13
CA ARG A 100 0.28 -5.51 13.16
C ARG A 100 -0.12 -4.07 12.83
N VAL A 101 -0.22 -3.74 11.55
CA VAL A 101 -0.77 -2.44 11.14
C VAL A 101 -2.25 -2.60 11.41
N PRO A 102 -2.81 -1.97 12.46
CA PRO A 102 -4.25 -1.96 12.60
C PRO A 102 -4.75 -1.24 11.34
N LEU A 103 -5.56 -1.93 10.54
CA LEU A 103 -6.34 -1.24 9.52
C LEU A 103 -7.29 -0.33 10.31
N PRO A 104 -7.20 1.00 10.23
CA PRO A 104 -8.18 1.86 10.87
C PRO A 104 -9.55 1.49 10.28
N SER A 105 -10.55 1.35 11.16
CA SER A 105 -11.94 1.18 10.71
C SER A 105 -12.34 2.38 9.86
N SER A 106 -13.37 2.23 9.03
CA SER A 106 -13.92 3.36 8.26
C SER A 106 -14.28 4.56 9.15
N GLU A 107 -14.70 4.30 10.39
CA GLU A 107 -14.97 5.32 11.42
C GLU A 107 -13.70 6.01 11.92
N ALA A 108 -12.59 5.27 12.09
CA ALA A 108 -11.30 5.84 12.47
C ALA A 108 -10.73 6.73 11.35
N LEU A 109 -10.94 6.36 10.08
CA LEU A 109 -10.51 7.15 8.93
C LEU A 109 -11.32 8.43 8.74
N LEU A 110 -12.64 8.39 8.97
CA LEU A 110 -13.51 9.56 8.91
C LEU A 110 -13.22 10.52 10.07
N SER A 111 -12.96 9.99 11.27
CA SER A 111 -12.63 10.83 12.43
C SER A 111 -11.24 11.47 12.32
N GLU A 112 -10.25 10.79 11.73
CA GLU A 112 -8.96 11.42 11.39
C GLU A 112 -9.11 12.52 10.33
N ALA A 113 -9.90 12.28 9.27
CA ALA A 113 -10.14 13.27 8.22
C ALA A 113 -10.88 14.52 8.74
N LEU A 114 -11.91 14.33 9.56
CA LEU A 114 -12.66 15.43 10.19
C LEU A 114 -11.81 16.22 11.20
N ARG A 115 -10.87 15.56 11.87
CA ARG A 115 -9.97 16.19 12.84
C ARG A 115 -8.90 17.04 12.15
N ASP A 116 -8.39 16.60 11.02
CA ASP A 116 -7.50 17.39 10.16
C ASP A 116 -8.22 18.59 9.53
N GLU A 117 -9.52 18.49 9.27
CA GLU A 117 -10.35 19.60 8.76
C GLU A 117 -10.66 20.64 9.85
N ALA A 118 -10.99 20.19 11.06
CA ALA A 118 -11.19 21.08 12.21
C ALA A 118 -9.91 21.82 12.64
N LEU A 119 -8.74 21.19 12.52
CA LEU A 119 -7.46 21.85 12.81
C LEU A 119 -7.13 22.94 11.79
N ARG A 120 -7.59 22.81 10.53
CA ARG A 120 -7.44 23.85 9.50
C ARG A 120 -8.39 25.02 9.66
N GLU A 121 -9.56 24.81 10.26
CA GLU A 121 -10.49 25.91 10.59
C GLU A 121 -10.01 26.74 11.78
N ILE A 122 -9.26 26.16 12.72
CA ILE A 122 -8.72 26.87 13.89
C ILE A 122 -7.48 27.70 13.53
N GLU A 123 -6.72 27.31 12.50
CA GLU A 123 -5.59 28.11 11.97
C GLU A 123 -6.03 29.22 10.98
N GLY A 124 -7.35 29.40 10.77
CA GLY A 124 -7.93 30.38 9.84
C GLY A 124 -8.52 31.65 10.48
N ASP A 125 -8.50 31.78 11.81
CA ASP A 125 -9.05 32.95 12.53
C ASP A 125 -8.02 33.52 13.52
N ASP A 126 -6.92 34.03 12.98
CA ASP A 126 -6.04 34.97 13.67
C ASP A 126 -5.52 36.00 12.66
N GLY A 127 -6.32 37.08 12.46
CA GLY A 127 -5.85 38.41 12.04
C GLY A 127 -5.82 38.72 10.54
#